data_AF-A0A351UMV8-F1
#
_entry.id   AF-A0A351UMV8-F1
#
_cell.length_a   1.000
_cell.length_b   1.000
_cell.length_c   1.000
_cell.angle_alpha   90.00
_cell.angle_beta   90.00
_cell.angle_gamma   90.00
#
_symmetry.space_group_name_H-M   'P 1'
#
loop_
_entity.id
_entity.type
_entity.pdbx_description
1 polymer ?
#
loop_
_entity_poly.entity_id
_entity_poly.type
_entity_poly.pdbx_seq_one_letter_code
_entity_poly.pdbx_strand_id
1 'polypeptide(L)'
;MRKMISAVLVSIFFAAAANAQVDFDRGVDTRQFVTKAVSSGVSIPKPVPGFTHYSRDCVRFSFGPSDAALASDRVWLRSTEYVQECHNVPVQQCHTVMVPGPNNTQVPQQQCHTVYQQQCYERPGMTWSATAQVKMAARKLFPWERESFDVCLDGPWMDIYAHEAAYKYSVNRQGNYDTLFELAAQ
;
A
#
# COMPACT_ATOMS: atom_id res chain seq x y z
N MET A 1 11.51 2.34 52.47
CA MET A 1 10.32 1.79 53.17
C MET A 1 9.39 1.23 52.10
N ARG A 2 9.36 -0.11 51.88
CA ARG A 2 8.24 -1.04 52.19
C ARG A 2 6.88 -0.53 51.66
N LYS A 3 6.10 -1.24 50.83
CA LYS A 3 5.64 -2.65 50.98
C LYS A 3 5.20 -3.29 49.64
N MET A 4 5.38 -4.62 49.58
CA MET A 4 4.71 -5.59 48.71
C MET A 4 3.21 -5.73 49.01
N ILE A 5 2.43 -6.27 48.04
CA ILE A 5 1.29 -7.23 48.12
C ILE A 5 1.08 -7.69 46.65
N SER A 6 1.26 -8.94 46.17
CA SER A 6 0.77 -10.30 46.47
C SER A 6 -0.69 -10.64 46.12
N ALA A 7 -0.82 -11.69 45.29
CA ALA A 7 -1.81 -12.79 45.27
C ALA A 7 -3.19 -12.58 44.56
N VAL A 8 -3.51 -13.34 43.49
CA VAL A 8 -4.09 -14.73 43.35
C VAL A 8 -5.63 -14.76 43.40
N LEU A 9 -6.27 -15.35 42.38
CA LEU A 9 -7.39 -16.34 42.37
C LEU A 9 -8.20 -16.22 41.04
N VAL A 10 -8.08 -17.17 40.10
CA VAL A 10 -8.91 -18.39 39.91
C VAL A 10 -10.38 -18.10 39.60
N SER A 11 -10.81 -18.46 38.38
CA SER A 11 -12.20 -18.78 38.05
C SER A 11 -12.22 -19.76 36.86
N ILE A 12 -11.99 -21.04 37.18
CA ILE A 12 -12.40 -22.18 36.35
C ILE A 12 -13.87 -22.42 36.67
N PHE A 13 -14.80 -22.33 35.72
CA PHE A 13 -16.07 -23.07 35.73
C PHE A 13 -16.82 -22.85 34.41
N PHE A 14 -16.97 -23.89 33.60
CA PHE A 14 -18.26 -24.47 33.19
C PHE A 14 -18.03 -25.58 32.17
N ALA A 15 -18.04 -26.82 32.66
CA ALA A 15 -18.38 -27.99 31.87
C ALA A 15 -19.86 -28.29 32.13
N ALA A 16 -20.68 -28.23 31.08
CA ALA A 16 -21.98 -28.88 31.03
C ALA A 16 -22.01 -29.72 29.76
N ALA A 17 -21.75 -31.01 29.92
CA ALA A 17 -21.78 -32.00 28.87
C ALA A 17 -23.24 -32.34 28.55
N ALA A 18 -23.65 -32.08 27.31
CA ALA A 18 -24.73 -32.82 26.68
C ALA A 18 -24.12 -34.11 26.12
N ASN A 19 -24.69 -35.26 26.52
CA ASN A 19 -24.23 -36.59 26.17
C ASN A 19 -24.45 -36.88 24.67
N ALA A 20 -23.55 -36.42 23.82
CA ALA A 20 -23.22 -37.10 22.59
C ALA A 20 -22.11 -38.10 22.94
N GLN A 21 -22.47 -39.38 23.10
CA GLN A 21 -21.51 -40.46 23.30
C GLN A 21 -20.77 -40.68 21.97
N VAL A 22 -19.75 -39.86 21.74
CA VAL A 22 -18.79 -40.06 20.65
C VAL A 22 -17.83 -41.14 21.15
N ASP A 23 -17.91 -42.31 20.54
CA ASP A 23 -16.95 -43.40 20.75
C ASP A 23 -15.59 -42.97 20.15
N PHE A 24 -14.72 -42.43 21.00
CA PHE A 24 -13.35 -42.03 20.64
C PHE A 24 -12.37 -43.20 20.62
N ASP A 25 -12.78 -44.40 21.05
CA ASP A 25 -11.95 -45.62 21.04
C ASP A 25 -11.94 -46.33 19.68
N ARG A 26 -12.90 -45.99 18.81
CA ARG A 26 -12.73 -46.18 17.36
C ARG A 26 -11.73 -45.15 16.86
N GLY A 27 -10.45 -45.43 17.06
CA GLY A 27 -9.33 -44.64 16.59
C GLY A 27 -9.59 -44.19 15.15
N VAL A 28 -9.98 -42.93 14.99
CA VAL A 28 -10.12 -42.31 13.69
C VAL A 28 -8.72 -42.35 13.11
N ASP A 29 -8.53 -43.15 12.07
CA ASP A 29 -7.26 -43.28 11.36
C ASP A 29 -6.99 -41.95 10.63
N THR A 30 -6.54 -40.95 11.39
CA THR A 30 -6.24 -39.60 10.93
C THR A 30 -5.17 -39.62 9.86
N ARG A 31 -4.38 -40.70 9.76
CA ARG A 31 -3.40 -40.88 8.67
C ARG A 31 -4.09 -40.93 7.31
N GLN A 32 -5.26 -41.54 7.16
CA GLN A 32 -5.93 -41.61 5.86
C GLN A 32 -6.48 -40.25 5.40
N PHE A 33 -6.92 -39.41 6.33
CA PHE A 33 -7.40 -38.06 6.01
C PHE A 33 -6.25 -37.09 5.73
N VAL A 34 -5.16 -37.18 6.52
CA VAL A 34 -3.95 -36.38 6.29
C VAL A 34 -3.30 -36.73 4.94
N THR A 35 -3.26 -38.01 4.57
CA THR A 35 -2.62 -38.45 3.30
C THR A 35 -3.44 -38.04 2.07
N LYS A 36 -4.76 -37.88 2.19
CA LYS A 36 -5.62 -37.36 1.11
C LYS A 36 -5.58 -35.82 0.99
N ALA A 37 -5.40 -35.10 2.10
CA ALA A 37 -5.31 -33.65 2.10
C ALA A 37 -3.96 -33.13 1.59
N VAL A 38 -2.87 -33.87 1.80
CA VAL A 38 -1.51 -33.48 1.34
C VAL A 38 -1.27 -33.85 -0.13
N SER A 39 -2.05 -34.78 -0.70
CA SER A 39 -1.89 -35.26 -2.08
C SER A 39 -2.79 -34.58 -3.11
N SER A 40 -3.71 -33.69 -2.70
CA SER A 40 -4.32 -32.76 -3.66
C SER A 40 -3.25 -31.76 -4.08
N GLY A 41 -2.64 -31.97 -5.26
CA GLY A 41 -1.61 -31.12 -5.88
C GLY A 41 -2.07 -29.70 -6.23
N VAL A 42 -2.85 -29.09 -5.34
CA VAL A 42 -3.30 -27.71 -5.40
C VAL A 42 -2.13 -26.85 -4.90
N SER A 43 -1.25 -26.48 -5.83
CA SER A 43 -0.25 -25.45 -5.54
C SER A 43 -0.99 -24.14 -5.33
N ILE A 44 -1.11 -23.70 -4.07
CA ILE A 44 -1.59 -22.36 -3.77
C ILE A 44 -0.51 -21.40 -4.28
N PRO A 45 -0.80 -20.56 -5.30
CA PRO A 45 0.20 -19.63 -5.80
C PRO A 45 0.60 -18.68 -4.68
N LYS A 46 1.91 -18.51 -4.50
CA LYS A 46 2.47 -17.58 -3.50
C LYS A 46 1.90 -16.18 -3.78
N PRO A 47 1.47 -15.44 -2.75
CA PRO A 47 1.01 -14.07 -2.94
C PRO A 47 2.16 -13.26 -3.56
N VAL A 48 1.89 -12.61 -4.69
CA VAL A 48 2.84 -11.68 -5.31
C VAL A 48 2.90 -10.43 -4.41
N PRO A 49 4.08 -9.96 -4.00
CA PRO A 49 4.21 -8.74 -3.22
C PRO A 49 3.57 -7.58 -4.00
N GLY A 50 2.64 -6.88 -3.35
CA GLY A 50 1.97 -5.72 -3.94
C GLY A 50 2.96 -4.59 -4.23
N PHE A 51 2.66 -3.79 -5.25
CA PHE A 51 3.36 -2.53 -5.50
C PHE A 51 2.73 -1.42 -4.65
N THR A 52 3.58 -0.58 -4.07
CA THR A 52 3.15 0.66 -3.43
C THR A 52 3.59 1.84 -4.30
N HIS A 53 2.68 2.79 -4.49
CA HIS A 53 3.01 4.07 -5.12
C HIS A 53 2.33 5.20 -4.35
N TYR A 54 2.76 6.44 -4.60
CA TYR A 54 2.23 7.62 -3.93
C TYR A 54 1.66 8.59 -4.96
N SER A 55 0.59 9.30 -4.60
CA SER A 55 0.15 10.44 -5.40
C SER A 55 1.09 11.61 -5.19
N ARG A 56 1.51 12.25 -6.27
CA ARG A 56 2.33 13.45 -6.22
C ARG A 56 1.46 14.69 -6.37
N ASP A 57 1.54 15.61 -5.41
CA ASP A 57 0.85 16.90 -5.44
C ASP A 57 1.88 18.03 -5.50
N CYS A 58 1.79 18.89 -6.51
CA CYS A 58 2.78 19.90 -6.83
C CYS A 58 2.14 21.28 -6.98
N VAL A 59 2.80 22.30 -6.44
CA VAL A 59 2.44 23.70 -6.67
C VAL A 59 3.64 24.45 -7.24
N ARG A 60 3.37 25.24 -8.28
CA ARG A 60 4.35 26.10 -8.94
C ARG A 60 4.33 27.51 -8.34
N PHE A 61 5.49 27.97 -7.90
CA PHE A 61 5.72 29.34 -7.47
C PHE A 61 6.46 30.08 -8.56
N SER A 62 6.05 31.33 -8.85
CA SER A 62 6.76 32.20 -9.78
C SER A 62 7.20 33.48 -9.10
N PHE A 63 8.45 33.86 -9.34
CA PHE A 63 9.05 35.08 -8.80
C PHE A 63 9.48 35.98 -9.96
N GLY A 64 9.10 37.26 -9.87
CA GLY A 64 9.55 38.31 -10.78
C GLY A 64 10.83 39.00 -10.33
N PRO A 65 11.27 40.02 -11.07
CA PRO A 65 12.40 40.84 -10.69
C PRO A 65 12.10 41.61 -9.39
N SER A 66 12.98 41.46 -8.40
CA SER A 66 12.91 42.14 -7.11
C SER A 66 14.28 42.16 -6.47
N ASP A 67 14.75 43.35 -6.08
CA ASP A 67 16.00 43.52 -5.33
C ASP A 67 15.85 43.19 -3.84
N ALA A 68 14.63 42.92 -3.37
CA ALA A 68 14.33 42.52 -2.00
C ALA A 68 14.10 41.00 -1.89
N ALA A 69 14.28 40.47 -0.68
CA ALA A 69 13.87 39.12 -0.36
C ALA A 69 12.34 38.98 -0.52
N LEU A 70 11.91 37.92 -1.17
CA LEU A 70 10.49 37.63 -1.41
C LEU A 70 10.10 36.34 -0.70
N ALA A 71 8.86 36.27 -0.22
CA ALA A 71 8.27 35.04 0.27
C ALA A 71 6.99 34.77 -0.50
N SER A 72 6.77 33.52 -0.90
CA SER A 72 5.50 33.10 -1.47
C SER A 72 4.43 33.02 -0.39
N ASP A 73 3.18 32.88 -0.82
CA ASP A 73 2.13 32.40 0.04
C ASP A 73 2.42 30.96 0.49
N ARG A 74 1.84 30.60 1.64
CA ARG A 74 1.88 29.24 2.15
C ARG A 74 0.80 28.42 1.46
N VAL A 75 1.17 27.24 0.96
CA VAL A 75 0.24 26.33 0.28
C VAL A 75 0.15 25.02 1.04
N TRP A 76 -1.02 24.38 0.98
CA TRP A 76 -1.26 23.08 1.58
C TRP A 76 -1.14 22.01 0.50
N LEU A 77 -0.28 21.02 0.71
CA LEU A 77 -0.07 19.90 -0.21
C LEU A 77 -0.55 18.60 0.44
N ARG A 78 -1.03 17.66 -0.39
CA ARG A 78 -1.50 16.36 0.07
C ARG A 78 -1.01 15.22 -0.82
N SER A 79 -0.45 14.19 -0.20
CA SER A 79 -0.03 12.96 -0.86
C SER A 79 -0.70 11.75 -0.21
N THR A 80 -1.11 10.76 -1.01
CA THR A 80 -1.79 9.53 -0.57
C THR A 80 -1.02 8.33 -1.11
N GLU A 81 -0.70 7.38 -0.25
CA GLU A 81 -0.20 6.06 -0.63
C GLU A 81 -1.31 5.24 -1.26
N TYR A 82 -0.99 4.51 -2.31
CA TYR A 82 -1.83 3.50 -2.92
C TYR A 82 -1.11 2.16 -2.83
N VAL A 83 -1.75 1.23 -2.14
CA VAL A 83 -1.25 -0.13 -1.93
C VAL A 83 -2.03 -1.06 -2.84
N GLN A 84 -1.32 -1.78 -3.70
CA GLN A 84 -1.93 -2.83 -4.51
C GLN A 84 -2.12 -4.08 -3.64
N GLU A 85 -3.37 -4.49 -3.47
CA GLU A 85 -3.73 -5.74 -2.80
C GLU A 85 -4.17 -6.76 -3.82
N CYS A 86 -3.65 -7.98 -3.71
CA CYS A 86 -3.98 -9.08 -4.62
C CYS A 86 -4.53 -10.27 -3.83
N HIS A 87 -5.65 -10.81 -4.29
CA HIS A 87 -6.33 -11.97 -3.70
C HIS A 87 -6.46 -13.08 -4.73
N ASN A 88 -6.30 -14.33 -4.29
CA ASN A 88 -6.53 -15.50 -5.13
C ASN A 88 -8.02 -15.86 -5.09
N VAL A 89 -8.72 -15.66 -6.21
CA VAL A 89 -10.13 -15.97 -6.34
C VAL A 89 -10.29 -17.31 -7.07
N PRO A 90 -11.00 -18.30 -6.50
CA PRO A 90 -11.28 -19.55 -7.19
C PRO A 90 -12.25 -19.30 -8.35
N VAL A 91 -11.83 -19.66 -9.55
CA VAL A 91 -12.63 -19.58 -10.77
C VAL A 91 -12.77 -20.98 -11.35
N GLN A 92 -14.00 -21.36 -11.71
CA GLN A 92 -14.27 -22.65 -12.32
C GLN A 92 -13.98 -22.58 -13.82
N GLN A 93 -12.98 -23.33 -14.29
CA GLN A 93 -12.68 -23.47 -15.70
C GLN A 93 -13.24 -24.79 -16.22
N CYS A 94 -14.16 -24.71 -17.18
CA CYS A 94 -14.80 -25.87 -17.79
C CYS A 94 -14.40 -25.99 -19.26
N HIS A 95 -14.09 -27.21 -19.69
CA HIS A 95 -13.87 -27.55 -21.09
C HIS A 95 -14.66 -28.81 -21.44
N THR A 96 -14.96 -28.97 -22.73
CA THR A 96 -15.69 -30.16 -23.21
C THR A 96 -14.67 -31.21 -23.63
N VAL A 97 -14.80 -32.42 -23.08
CA VAL A 97 -14.00 -33.60 -23.45
C VAL A 97 -14.91 -34.63 -24.11
N MET A 98 -14.42 -35.26 -25.17
CA MET A 98 -15.13 -36.33 -25.85
C MET A 98 -14.80 -37.66 -25.16
N VAL A 99 -15.79 -38.33 -24.60
CA VAL A 99 -15.63 -39.60 -23.88
C VAL A 99 -16.28 -40.73 -24.67
N PRO A 100 -15.69 -41.94 -24.73
CA PRO A 100 -16.29 -43.09 -25.41
C PRO A 100 -17.63 -43.46 -24.76
N GLY A 101 -18.70 -43.41 -25.54
CA GLY A 101 -20.03 -43.87 -25.18
C GLY A 101 -20.29 -45.33 -25.59
N PRO A 102 -21.46 -45.87 -25.23
CA PRO A 102 -21.90 -47.19 -25.70
C PRO A 102 -21.89 -47.22 -27.24
N ASN A 103 -21.37 -48.29 -27.85
CA ASN A 103 -21.22 -48.46 -29.31
C ASN A 103 -20.16 -47.58 -30.00
N ASN A 104 -19.06 -47.21 -29.34
CA ASN A 104 -17.98 -46.38 -29.91
C ASN A 104 -18.42 -44.98 -30.38
N THR A 105 -19.59 -44.49 -29.96
CA THR A 105 -20.00 -43.10 -30.22
C THR A 105 -19.26 -42.16 -29.29
N GLN A 106 -18.78 -41.01 -29.77
CA GLN A 106 -18.21 -39.99 -28.88
C GLN A 106 -19.34 -39.14 -28.28
N VAL A 107 -19.39 -39.05 -26.96
CA VAL A 107 -20.37 -38.22 -26.23
C VAL A 107 -19.62 -37.05 -25.59
N PRO A 108 -20.07 -35.79 -25.79
CA PRO A 108 -19.47 -34.65 -25.12
C PRO A 108 -19.77 -34.70 -23.62
N GLN A 109 -18.73 -34.64 -22.79
CA GLN A 109 -18.84 -34.45 -21.35
C GLN A 109 -18.15 -33.15 -20.95
N GLN A 110 -18.77 -32.39 -20.05
CA GLN A 110 -18.18 -31.16 -19.52
C GLN A 110 -17.29 -31.50 -18.32
N GLN A 111 -16.00 -31.21 -18.43
CA GLN A 111 -15.04 -31.37 -17.35
C GLN A 111 -14.64 -30.01 -16.80
N CYS A 112 -14.92 -29.79 -15.52
CA CYS A 112 -14.59 -28.55 -14.82
C CYS A 112 -13.49 -28.79 -13.79
N HIS A 113 -12.62 -27.81 -13.61
CA HIS A 113 -11.63 -27.78 -12.55
C HIS A 113 -11.53 -26.37 -11.96
N THR A 114 -11.22 -26.28 -10.68
CA THR A 114 -11.03 -25.00 -9.99
C THR A 114 -9.62 -24.50 -10.23
N VAL A 115 -9.50 -23.31 -10.79
CA VAL A 115 -8.23 -22.60 -11.00
C VAL A 115 -8.26 -21.32 -10.19
N TYR A 116 -7.16 -20.99 -9.51
CA TYR A 116 -7.05 -19.72 -8.80
C TYR A 116 -6.57 -18.64 -9.77
N GLN A 117 -7.35 -17.57 -9.88
CA GLN A 117 -6.94 -16.35 -10.59
C GLN A 117 -6.59 -15.27 -9.58
N GLN A 118 -5.49 -14.58 -9.81
CA GLN A 118 -5.09 -13.46 -8.97
C GLN A 118 -5.87 -12.22 -9.41
N GLN A 119 -6.69 -11.67 -8.51
CA GLN A 119 -7.37 -10.40 -8.70
C GLN A 119 -6.71 -9.35 -7.84
N CYS A 120 -6.26 -8.26 -8.45
CA CYS A 120 -5.61 -7.15 -7.76
C CYS A 120 -6.46 -5.89 -7.83
N TYR A 121 -6.50 -5.13 -6.76
CA TYR A 121 -7.08 -3.79 -6.72
C TYR A 121 -6.20 -2.85 -5.90
N GLU A 122 -6.29 -1.56 -6.17
CA GLU A 122 -5.61 -0.54 -5.39
C GLU A 122 -6.52 -0.06 -4.26
N ARG A 123 -5.93 0.15 -3.08
CA ARG A 123 -6.60 0.84 -1.99
C ARG A 123 -5.76 2.01 -1.48
N PRO A 124 -6.41 3.09 -1.02
CA PRO A 124 -5.70 4.17 -0.36
C PRO A 124 -5.14 3.66 0.99
N GLY A 125 -3.85 3.94 1.21
CA GLY A 125 -3.11 3.71 2.43
C GLY A 125 -3.00 4.98 3.27
N MET A 126 -1.80 5.29 3.74
CA MET A 126 -1.54 6.49 4.53
C MET A 126 -1.69 7.76 3.67
N THR A 127 -2.17 8.85 4.27
CA THR A 127 -2.18 10.18 3.66
C THR A 127 -1.22 11.08 4.43
N TRP A 128 -0.34 11.78 3.71
CA TRP A 128 0.49 12.86 4.23
C TRP A 128 -0.06 14.20 3.80
N SER A 129 0.10 15.17 4.67
CA SER A 129 -0.22 16.56 4.39
C SER A 129 0.80 17.46 5.04
N ALA A 130 1.26 18.47 4.31
CA ALA A 130 2.23 19.43 4.78
C ALA A 130 1.93 20.79 4.17
N THR A 131 2.39 21.86 4.83
CA THR A 131 2.44 23.17 4.21
C THR A 131 3.84 23.45 3.67
N ALA A 132 3.85 24.13 2.53
CA ALA A 132 5.07 24.60 1.90
C ALA A 132 5.03 26.11 1.73
N GLN A 133 6.17 26.75 1.97
CA GLN A 133 6.42 28.14 1.63
C GLN A 133 7.82 28.26 1.03
N VAL A 134 7.96 29.10 0.01
CA VAL A 134 9.26 29.38 -0.63
C VAL A 134 9.66 30.79 -0.29
N LYS A 135 10.81 30.95 0.36
CA LYS A 135 11.43 32.24 0.63
C LYS A 135 12.70 32.36 -0.18
N MET A 136 12.75 33.42 -0.97
CA MET A 136 13.80 33.69 -1.91
C MET A 136 14.64 34.87 -1.41
N ALA A 137 15.95 34.67 -1.29
CA ALA A 137 16.87 35.75 -0.94
C ALA A 137 16.87 36.86 -2.00
N ALA A 138 17.33 38.04 -1.60
CA ALA A 138 17.52 39.16 -2.51
C ALA A 138 18.49 38.77 -3.64
N ARG A 139 18.12 39.07 -4.88
CA ARG A 139 18.91 38.79 -6.08
C ARG A 139 18.49 39.75 -7.19
N LYS A 140 19.32 39.93 -8.20
CA LYS A 140 18.99 40.79 -9.34
C LYS A 140 18.47 39.92 -10.48
N LEU A 141 17.36 40.31 -11.09
CA LEU A 141 16.86 39.69 -12.32
C LEU A 141 16.63 40.80 -13.34
N PHE A 142 16.81 40.50 -14.62
CA PHE A 142 16.40 41.45 -15.65
C PHE A 142 14.88 41.62 -15.66
N PRO A 143 14.35 42.77 -16.15
CA PRO A 143 12.91 43.04 -16.12
C PRO A 143 12.02 41.99 -16.82
N TRP A 144 12.58 41.25 -17.78
CA TRP A 144 11.89 40.18 -18.52
C TRP A 144 12.17 38.78 -17.97
N GLU A 145 13.08 38.64 -17.00
CA GLU A 145 13.37 37.35 -16.38
C GLU A 145 12.32 36.98 -15.35
N ARG A 146 12.01 35.70 -15.31
CA ARG A 146 11.11 35.07 -14.35
C ARG A 146 11.79 33.80 -13.89
N GLU A 147 11.52 33.44 -12.65
CA GLU A 147 11.95 32.15 -12.12
C GLU A 147 10.74 31.41 -11.59
N SER A 148 10.74 30.10 -11.80
CA SER A 148 9.67 29.21 -11.36
C SER A 148 10.21 27.96 -10.68
N PHE A 149 9.57 27.60 -9.58
CA PHE A 149 9.93 26.46 -8.76
C PHE A 149 8.69 25.63 -8.47
N ASP A 150 8.79 24.32 -8.61
CA ASP A 150 7.74 23.38 -8.25
C ASP A 150 8.07 22.79 -6.89
N VAL A 151 7.20 22.97 -5.91
CA VAL A 151 7.27 22.22 -4.64
C VAL A 151 6.29 21.08 -4.71
N CYS A 152 6.78 19.86 -4.54
CA CYS A 152 5.97 18.66 -4.62
C CYS A 152 6.02 17.87 -3.31
N LEU A 153 4.88 17.35 -2.90
CA LEU A 153 4.76 16.34 -1.86
C LEU A 153 4.51 14.98 -2.54
N ASP A 154 5.43 14.05 -2.35
CA ASP A 154 5.38 12.68 -2.86
C ASP A 154 5.60 11.72 -1.68
N GLY A 155 4.59 10.94 -1.33
CA GLY A 155 4.49 10.28 -0.02
C GLY A 155 4.80 11.23 1.17
N PRO A 156 5.71 10.85 2.09
CA PRO A 156 6.21 11.72 3.17
C PRO A 156 7.33 12.69 2.74
N TRP A 157 7.79 12.63 1.49
CA TRP A 157 8.92 13.42 1.01
C TRP A 157 8.41 14.70 0.34
N MET A 158 9.03 15.82 0.70
CA MET A 158 8.73 17.11 0.11
C MET A 158 10.00 17.70 -0.44
N ASP A 159 9.97 17.93 -1.75
CA ASP A 159 11.11 18.37 -2.54
C ASP A 159 10.73 19.60 -3.37
N ILE A 160 11.75 20.40 -3.69
CA ILE A 160 11.63 21.57 -4.56
C ILE A 160 12.45 21.37 -5.83
N TYR A 161 11.86 21.68 -6.97
CA TYR A 161 12.47 21.54 -8.29
C TYR A 161 12.51 22.92 -8.95
N ALA A 162 13.67 23.31 -9.48
CA ALA A 162 13.76 24.49 -10.34
C ALA A 162 13.23 24.12 -11.72
N HIS A 163 12.24 24.86 -12.21
CA HIS A 163 11.71 24.70 -13.55
C HIS A 163 12.34 25.70 -14.50
N GLU A 164 12.32 26.98 -14.12
CA GLU A 164 13.02 28.07 -14.80
C GLU A 164 13.80 28.85 -13.73
N ALA A 165 15.12 28.93 -13.88
CA ALA A 165 15.96 29.62 -12.91
C ALA A 165 17.09 30.34 -13.66
N ALA A 166 17.30 31.62 -13.34
CA ALA A 166 18.41 32.39 -13.89
C ALA A 166 19.74 32.07 -13.18
N TYR A 167 19.64 31.61 -11.93
CA TYR A 167 20.77 31.25 -11.08
C TYR A 167 20.76 29.78 -10.70
N LYS A 168 21.92 29.31 -10.25
CA LYS A 168 21.99 28.11 -9.42
C LYS A 168 21.61 28.48 -7.99
N TYR A 169 20.77 27.66 -7.37
CA TYR A 169 20.29 27.90 -6.01
C TYR A 169 20.87 26.90 -5.01
N SER A 170 21.24 27.39 -3.83
CA SER A 170 21.30 26.57 -2.63
C SER A 170 19.92 26.56 -1.97
N VAL A 171 19.49 25.38 -1.54
CA VAL A 171 18.20 25.17 -0.89
C VAL A 171 18.45 24.81 0.57
N ASN A 172 17.95 25.61 1.49
CA ASN A 172 17.90 25.28 2.91
C ASN A 172 16.46 24.98 3.31
N ARG A 173 16.21 23.77 3.83
CA ARG A 173 14.88 23.33 4.26
C ARG A 173 14.75 23.48 5.77
N GLN A 174 13.75 24.24 6.21
CA GLN A 174 13.42 24.39 7.63
C GLN A 174 12.02 23.86 7.92
N GLY A 175 11.85 23.16 9.05
CA GLY A 175 10.56 22.63 9.48
C GLY A 175 10.17 21.30 8.80
N ASN A 176 9.34 20.52 9.50
CA ASN A 176 8.89 19.19 9.05
C ASN A 176 7.52 19.23 8.37
N TYR A 177 6.49 19.72 9.09
CA TYR A 177 5.11 19.81 8.59
C TYR A 177 4.75 21.18 8.02
N ASP A 178 5.39 22.23 8.54
CA ASP A 178 5.36 23.58 7.97
C ASP A 178 6.74 23.87 7.39
N THR A 179 6.96 23.42 6.16
CA THR A 179 8.28 23.51 5.54
C THR A 179 8.46 24.85 4.85
N LEU A 180 9.55 25.51 5.21
CA LEU A 180 10.08 26.69 4.55
C LEU A 180 11.31 26.29 3.72
N PHE A 181 11.24 26.52 2.42
CA PHE A 181 12.40 26.43 1.53
C PHE A 181 13.02 27.81 1.39
N GLU A 182 14.21 28.00 1.98
CA GLU A 182 15.01 29.20 1.78
C GLU A 182 15.97 28.99 0.61
N LEU A 183 15.80 29.82 -0.42
CA LEU A 183 16.57 29.77 -1.66
C LEU A 183 17.55 30.94 -1.71
N ALA A 184 18.83 30.64 -1.92
CA ALA A 184 19.87 31.64 -2.12
C ALA A 184 20.62 31.37 -3.43
N ALA A 185 20.76 32.41 -4.26
CA ALA A 185 21.52 32.32 -5.50
C ALA A 185 23.02 32.15 -5.21
N GLN A 186 23.70 31.33 -5.99
CA GLN A 186 25.14 31.08 -5.94
C GLN A 186 25.90 31.84 -7.02
#